data_AF-A0A2T6GLU8-F1
#
_entry.id   AF-A0A2T6GLU8-F1
#
_cell.length_a   1.000
_cell.length_b   1.000
_cell.length_c   1.000
_cell.angle_alpha   90.00
_cell.angle_beta   90.00
_cell.angle_gamma   90.00
#
_symmetry.space_group_name_H-M   'P 1'
#
loop_
_entity.id
_entity.type
_entity.pdbx_description
1 polymer ?
#
loop_
_entity_poly.entity_id
_entity_poly.type
_entity_poly.pdbx_seq_one_letter_code
_entity_poly.pdbx_strand_id
1 'polypeptide(L)'
;MSRYAIDFSFIAALEGGAMTRGYVPDAANSKSGVTVGTGFDLGQRGVQDLQALNLPADLVRRLTPYLGLTGLKAKQFLVDQPLSISSAEAELIDEAYKAPFVDRLAAAYTQASGVDFAQLPAPMQTVIASVAFQYGSLASRTPKFWAQVVARDWKSALANLRNFGDSYGTRRRKEADLLASQLGS
;
A
#
# COMPACT_ATOMS: atom_id res chain seq x y z
N MET A 1 -5.02 3.56 -15.51
CA MET A 1 -4.26 2.42 -15.01
C MET A 1 -2.89 2.93 -14.59
N SER A 2 -2.41 2.55 -13.40
CA SER A 2 -1.05 2.87 -12.96
C SER A 2 -0.01 2.42 -13.99
N ARG A 3 1.10 3.18 -14.06
CA ARG A 3 2.31 2.83 -14.83
C ARG A 3 2.97 1.54 -14.31
N TYR A 4 2.71 1.19 -13.05
CA TYR A 4 3.38 0.11 -12.33
C TYR A 4 2.48 -1.12 -12.22
N ALA A 5 3.08 -2.30 -12.32
CA ALA A 5 2.42 -3.58 -12.14
C ALA A 5 2.60 -4.08 -10.70
N ILE A 6 2.18 -3.27 -9.73
CA ILE A 6 2.22 -3.61 -8.30
C ILE A 6 0.90 -4.27 -7.91
N ASP A 7 0.99 -5.46 -7.32
CA ASP A 7 -0.17 -6.15 -6.74
C ASP A 7 -0.48 -5.55 -5.35
N PHE A 8 -1.36 -4.56 -5.32
CA PHE A 8 -1.79 -3.91 -4.08
C PHE A 8 -2.66 -4.83 -3.22
N SER A 9 -3.37 -5.78 -3.82
CA SER A 9 -4.15 -6.80 -3.12
C SER A 9 -3.25 -7.74 -2.30
N PHE A 10 -2.10 -8.14 -2.86
CA PHE A 10 -1.06 -8.88 -2.14
C PHE A 10 -0.55 -8.07 -0.94
N ILE A 11 -0.20 -6.80 -1.15
CA ILE A 11 0.31 -5.92 -0.08
C ILE A 11 -0.74 -5.73 1.01
N ALA A 12 -2.00 -5.51 0.64
CA ALA A 12 -3.12 -5.39 1.57
C ALA A 12 -3.25 -6.64 2.44
N ALA A 13 -3.15 -7.84 1.85
CA ALA A 13 -3.20 -9.10 2.58
C ALA A 13 -2.05 -9.26 3.61
N LEU A 14 -0.90 -8.60 3.39
CA LEU A 14 0.20 -8.55 4.37
C LEU A 14 -0.06 -7.57 5.53
N GLU A 15 -0.98 -6.62 5.34
CA GLU A 15 -1.33 -5.55 6.29
C GLU A 15 -2.62 -5.84 7.08
N GLY A 16 -3.19 -7.04 6.92
CA GLY A 16 -4.43 -7.47 7.58
C GLY A 16 -5.65 -7.53 6.65
N GLY A 17 -5.45 -7.25 5.36
CA GLY A 17 -6.49 -7.24 4.34
C GLY A 17 -7.14 -5.87 4.18
N ALA A 18 -7.74 -5.65 3.01
CA ALA A 18 -8.50 -4.44 2.75
C ALA A 18 -9.89 -4.50 3.41
N MET A 19 -10.25 -3.46 4.16
CA MET A 19 -11.54 -3.35 4.82
C MET A 19 -12.58 -2.75 3.88
N THR A 20 -13.52 -3.58 3.43
CA THR A 20 -14.58 -3.17 2.50
C THR A 20 -15.81 -2.58 3.19
N ARG A 21 -15.89 -2.71 4.51
CA ARG A 21 -16.88 -2.03 5.34
C ARG A 21 -16.18 -0.92 6.11
N GLY A 22 -16.78 0.27 6.10
CA GLY A 22 -16.30 1.38 6.91
C GLY A 22 -16.25 1.00 8.37
N TYR A 23 -15.20 1.42 9.06
CA TYR A 23 -15.05 1.27 10.51
C TYR A 23 -14.31 2.48 11.06
N VAL A 24 -14.34 2.70 12.38
CA VAL A 24 -13.59 3.78 13.02
C VAL A 24 -12.59 3.15 14.00
N PRO A 25 -11.28 3.13 13.66
CA PRO A 25 -10.25 2.61 14.55
C PRO A 25 -10.26 3.38 15.88
N ASP A 26 -10.37 2.66 17.00
CA ASP A 26 -10.29 3.23 18.36
C ASP A 26 -11.01 4.58 18.51
N ALA A 27 -12.31 4.61 18.19
CA ALA A 27 -13.09 5.85 18.12
C ALA A 27 -13.15 6.65 19.44
N ALA A 28 -12.86 6.01 20.58
CA ALA A 28 -12.92 6.63 21.90
C ALA A 28 -11.60 7.33 22.28
N ASN A 29 -10.46 6.81 21.83
CA ASN A 29 -9.15 7.31 22.25
C ASN A 29 -8.29 7.86 21.10
N SER A 30 -8.77 7.77 19.86
CA SER A 30 -8.04 8.26 18.69
C SER A 30 -8.79 9.38 17.95
N LYS A 31 -8.03 10.11 17.12
CA LYS A 31 -8.58 11.09 16.17
C LYS A 31 -8.92 10.44 14.81
N SER A 32 -9.00 9.11 14.74
CA SER A 32 -9.28 8.43 13.48
C SER A 32 -10.71 8.71 12.99
N GLY A 33 -10.89 8.78 11.69
CA GLY A 33 -12.21 8.86 11.06
C GLY A 33 -12.73 7.50 10.60
N VAL A 34 -13.72 7.53 9.70
CA VAL A 34 -14.14 6.32 8.99
C VAL A 34 -13.01 5.89 8.07
N THR A 35 -12.56 4.64 8.23
CA THR A 35 -11.48 4.01 7.48
C THR A 35 -12.03 2.91 6.58
N VAL A 36 -11.49 2.81 5.37
CA VAL A 36 -11.75 1.73 4.38
C VAL A 36 -10.44 1.31 3.71
N GLY A 37 -10.47 0.26 2.88
CA GLY A 37 -9.30 -0.23 2.17
C GLY A 37 -8.21 -0.67 3.14
N THR A 38 -6.95 -0.43 2.80
CA THR A 38 -5.81 -0.75 3.68
C THR A 38 -5.39 0.47 4.50
N GLY A 39 -6.27 0.91 5.40
CA GLY A 39 -5.98 2.04 6.31
C GLY A 39 -6.25 3.43 5.71
N PHE A 40 -7.10 3.54 4.70
CA PHE A 40 -7.49 4.83 4.12
C PHE A 40 -8.49 5.56 5.03
N ASP A 41 -7.98 6.40 5.92
CA ASP A 41 -8.77 7.22 6.84
C ASP A 41 -9.37 8.45 6.13
N LEU A 42 -10.70 8.54 6.09
CA LEU A 42 -11.45 9.67 5.51
C LEU A 42 -11.49 10.88 6.46
N GLY A 43 -11.41 10.68 7.77
CA GLY A 43 -11.44 11.76 8.75
C GLY A 43 -10.19 12.64 8.73
N GLN A 44 -9.08 12.12 8.19
CA GLN A 44 -7.82 12.85 8.01
C GLN A 44 -7.70 13.54 6.64
N ARG A 45 -8.80 13.65 5.88
CA ARG A 45 -8.80 14.13 4.49
C ARG A 45 -9.83 15.20 4.24
N GLY A 46 -9.49 16.10 3.32
CA GLY A 46 -10.40 17.05 2.72
C GLY A 46 -10.90 16.63 1.34
N VAL A 47 -11.82 17.42 0.79
CA VAL A 47 -12.38 17.21 -0.56
C VAL A 47 -11.30 17.24 -1.63
N GLN A 48 -10.32 18.13 -1.49
CA GLN A 48 -9.20 18.25 -2.43
C GLN A 48 -8.35 16.98 -2.48
N ASP A 49 -8.07 16.37 -1.31
CA ASP A 49 -7.33 15.11 -1.24
C ASP A 49 -8.08 14.00 -1.97
N LEU A 50 -9.40 13.89 -1.75
CA LEU A 50 -10.22 12.87 -2.38
C LEU A 50 -10.33 13.07 -3.90
N GLN A 51 -10.43 14.32 -4.36
CA GLN A 51 -10.45 14.66 -5.78
C GLN A 51 -9.11 14.34 -6.48
N ALA A 52 -7.99 14.57 -5.80
CA ALA A 52 -6.66 14.28 -6.32
C ALA A 52 -6.43 12.78 -6.61
N LEU A 53 -7.20 11.89 -5.97
CA LEU A 53 -7.12 10.44 -6.22
C LEU A 53 -7.75 10.03 -7.56
N ASN A 54 -8.51 10.92 -8.22
CA ASN A 54 -9.15 10.66 -9.51
C ASN A 54 -9.97 9.34 -9.53
N LEU A 55 -10.68 9.08 -8.44
CA LEU A 55 -11.53 7.90 -8.27
C LEU A 55 -12.85 8.03 -9.05
N PRO A 56 -13.55 6.91 -9.33
CA PRO A 56 -14.87 6.95 -9.95
C PRO A 56 -15.83 7.89 -9.22
N ALA A 57 -16.60 8.69 -9.97
CA ALA A 57 -17.45 9.74 -9.40
C ALA A 57 -18.46 9.22 -8.37
N ASP A 58 -19.02 8.02 -8.58
CA ASP A 58 -19.92 7.39 -7.61
C ASP A 58 -19.22 7.09 -6.29
N LEU A 59 -17.99 6.54 -6.35
CA LEU A 59 -17.19 6.24 -5.17
C LEU A 59 -16.86 7.54 -4.42
N VAL A 60 -16.41 8.59 -5.12
CA VAL A 60 -16.14 9.91 -4.52
C VAL A 60 -17.38 10.44 -3.80
N ARG A 61 -18.55 10.39 -4.45
CA ARG A 61 -19.83 10.82 -3.86
C ARG A 61 -20.16 10.05 -2.58
N ARG A 62 -19.90 8.74 -2.53
CA ARG A 62 -20.13 7.91 -1.34
C ARG A 62 -19.12 8.16 -0.23
N LEU A 63 -17.87 8.51 -0.54
CA LEU A 63 -16.83 8.78 0.45
C LEU A 63 -16.88 10.20 1.04
N THR A 64 -17.35 11.18 0.26
CA THR A 64 -17.36 12.61 0.61
C THR A 64 -18.01 12.94 1.97
N PRO A 65 -19.15 12.35 2.37
CA PRO A 65 -19.81 12.69 3.63
C PRO A 65 -18.99 12.38 4.89
N TYR A 66 -18.01 11.48 4.79
CA TYR A 66 -17.18 11.04 5.92
C TYR A 66 -15.92 11.88 6.11
N LEU A 67 -15.62 12.78 5.17
CA LEU A 67 -14.41 13.60 5.19
C LEU A 67 -14.37 14.51 6.42
N GLY A 68 -13.22 14.56 7.10
CA GLY A 68 -13.02 15.38 8.30
C GLY A 68 -13.78 14.92 9.55
N LEU A 69 -14.63 13.88 9.48
CA LEU A 69 -15.30 13.32 10.65
C LEU A 69 -14.35 12.40 11.41
N THR A 70 -14.16 12.65 12.71
CA THR A 70 -13.25 11.88 13.57
C THR A 70 -13.91 11.38 14.86
N GLY A 71 -13.35 10.33 15.47
CA GLY A 71 -13.72 9.81 16.78
C GLY A 71 -15.18 9.40 16.87
N LEU A 72 -15.82 9.70 18.01
CA LEU A 72 -17.23 9.34 18.25
C LEU A 72 -18.20 9.93 17.23
N LYS A 73 -17.92 11.11 16.68
CA LYS A 73 -18.76 11.73 15.63
C LYS A 73 -18.74 10.89 14.35
N ALA A 74 -17.56 10.44 13.93
CA ALA A 74 -17.42 9.56 12.78
C ALA A 74 -18.12 8.22 13.01
N LYS A 75 -17.98 7.66 14.22
CA LYS A 75 -18.62 6.39 14.61
C LYS A 75 -20.14 6.51 14.57
N GLN A 76 -20.71 7.57 15.12
CA GLN A 76 -22.15 7.81 15.11
C GLN A 76 -22.66 8.00 13.69
N PHE A 77 -21.99 8.85 12.90
CA PHE A 77 -22.37 9.07 11.50
C PHE A 77 -22.33 7.77 10.67
N LEU A 78 -21.36 6.89 10.91
CA LEU A 78 -21.25 5.60 10.25
C LEU A 78 -22.37 4.61 10.64
N VAL A 79 -22.92 4.71 11.85
CA VAL A 79 -24.10 3.92 12.26
C VAL A 79 -25.33 4.40 11.50
N ASP A 80 -25.53 5.71 11.42
CA ASP A 80 -26.68 6.32 10.74
C ASP A 80 -26.60 6.17 9.22
N GLN A 81 -25.38 6.22 8.67
CA GLN A 81 -25.08 6.08 7.25
C GLN A 81 -23.92 5.08 7.07
N PRO A 82 -24.22 3.77 6.92
CA PRO A 82 -23.19 2.75 6.71
C PRO A 82 -22.45 2.91 5.38
N LEU A 83 -21.13 2.77 5.42
CA LEU A 83 -20.26 2.76 4.24
C LEU A 83 -19.82 1.34 3.90
N SER A 84 -20.00 0.95 2.64
CA SER A 84 -19.36 -0.24 2.08
C SER A 84 -18.83 0.05 0.68
N ILE A 85 -17.70 -0.56 0.34
CA ILE A 85 -17.07 -0.50 -0.99
C ILE A 85 -16.83 -1.93 -1.48
N SER A 86 -16.66 -2.13 -2.78
CA SER A 86 -16.22 -3.42 -3.32
C SER A 86 -14.71 -3.64 -3.11
N SER A 87 -14.24 -4.87 -3.25
CA SER A 87 -12.80 -5.16 -3.22
C SER A 87 -12.03 -4.43 -4.32
N ALA A 88 -12.63 -4.30 -5.52
CA ALA A 88 -12.03 -3.54 -6.63
C ALA A 88 -11.95 -2.04 -6.31
N GLU A 89 -12.95 -1.48 -5.62
CA GLU A 89 -12.90 -0.08 -5.17
C GLU A 89 -11.85 0.12 -4.08
N ALA A 90 -11.69 -0.85 -3.17
CA ALA A 90 -10.64 -0.81 -2.16
C ALA A 90 -9.24 -0.80 -2.81
N GLU A 91 -9.04 -1.63 -3.83
CA GLU A 91 -7.80 -1.66 -4.61
C GLU A 91 -7.55 -0.33 -5.36
N LEU A 92 -8.57 0.26 -5.98
CA LEU A 92 -8.47 1.58 -6.62
C LEU A 92 -8.07 2.68 -5.62
N ILE A 93 -8.66 2.66 -4.42
CA ILE A 93 -8.31 3.60 -3.34
C ILE A 93 -6.86 3.38 -2.91
N ASP A 94 -6.45 2.14 -2.70
CA ASP A 94 -5.10 1.80 -2.25
C ASP A 94 -4.03 2.19 -3.29
N GLU A 95 -4.26 1.87 -4.57
CA GLU A 95 -3.41 2.26 -5.69
C GLU A 95 -3.27 3.79 -5.76
N ALA A 96 -4.39 4.51 -5.81
CA ALA A 96 -4.37 5.97 -5.93
C ALA A 96 -3.72 6.66 -4.73
N TYR A 97 -4.01 6.18 -3.51
CA TYR A 97 -3.46 6.76 -2.29
C TYR A 97 -1.95 6.52 -2.17
N LYS A 98 -1.48 5.35 -2.60
CA LYS A 98 -0.07 4.98 -2.51
C LYS A 98 0.76 5.46 -3.71
N ALA A 99 0.14 5.93 -4.79
CA ALA A 99 0.83 6.37 -6.01
C ALA A 99 1.99 7.37 -5.75
N PRO A 100 1.84 8.46 -4.97
CA PRO A 100 2.95 9.39 -4.72
C PRO A 100 4.13 8.77 -3.96
N PHE A 101 3.88 7.71 -3.17
CA PHE A 101 4.94 6.94 -2.54
C PHE A 101 5.65 6.04 -3.55
N VAL A 102 4.88 5.35 -4.38
CA VAL A 102 5.41 4.48 -5.44
C VAL A 102 6.23 5.27 -6.46
N ASP A 103 5.78 6.44 -6.88
CA ASP A 103 6.50 7.31 -7.83
C ASP A 103 7.90 7.67 -7.29
N ARG A 104 8.00 8.00 -6.00
CA ARG A 104 9.29 8.30 -5.35
C ARG A 104 10.18 7.07 -5.24
N LEU A 105 9.60 5.92 -4.90
CA LEU A 105 10.33 4.65 -4.88
C LEU A 105 10.87 4.29 -6.26
N ALA A 106 10.04 4.40 -7.30
CA ALA A 106 10.39 4.12 -8.67
C ALA A 106 11.48 5.05 -9.19
N ALA A 107 11.39 6.34 -8.88
CA ALA A 107 12.43 7.31 -9.20
C ALA A 107 13.77 6.97 -8.53
N ALA A 108 13.75 6.64 -7.23
CA ALA A 108 14.95 6.23 -6.51
C ALA A 108 15.55 4.94 -7.06
N TYR A 109 14.72 3.96 -7.43
CA TYR A 109 15.18 2.72 -8.06
C TYR A 109 15.84 2.99 -9.42
N THR A 110 15.17 3.78 -10.26
CA THR A 110 15.65 4.12 -11.60
C THR A 110 16.96 4.88 -11.53
N GLN A 111 17.09 5.83 -10.61
CA GLN A 111 18.33 6.56 -10.37
C GLN A 111 19.47 5.64 -9.93
N ALA A 112 19.20 4.69 -9.03
CA ALA A 112 20.24 3.82 -8.48
C ALA A 112 20.65 2.68 -9.42
N SER A 113 19.72 2.15 -10.22
CA SER A 113 19.95 0.97 -11.07
C SER A 113 20.23 1.30 -12.53
N GLY A 114 19.84 2.50 -12.99
CA GLY A 114 19.81 2.85 -14.42
C GLY A 114 18.69 2.16 -15.21
N VAL A 115 17.81 1.41 -14.55
CA VAL A 115 16.69 0.67 -15.15
C VAL A 115 15.37 1.26 -14.67
N ASP A 116 14.45 1.52 -15.60
CA ASP A 116 13.11 1.98 -15.24
C ASP A 116 12.40 0.94 -14.38
N PHE A 117 11.97 1.34 -13.18
CA PHE A 117 11.25 0.47 -12.25
C PHE A 117 10.03 -0.20 -12.88
N ALA A 118 9.34 0.49 -13.80
CA ALA A 118 8.17 -0.05 -14.49
C ALA A 118 8.49 -1.23 -15.44
N GLN A 119 9.77 -1.41 -15.81
CA GLN A 119 10.23 -2.53 -16.65
C GLN A 119 10.50 -3.80 -15.85
N LEU A 120 10.50 -3.72 -14.52
CA LEU A 120 10.64 -4.93 -13.70
C LEU A 120 9.40 -5.82 -13.83
N PRO A 121 9.53 -7.15 -13.77
CA PRO A 121 8.39 -8.04 -13.61
C PRO A 121 7.52 -7.67 -12.40
N ALA A 122 6.21 -7.88 -12.52
CA ALA A 122 5.22 -7.52 -11.50
C ALA A 122 5.55 -8.07 -10.09
N PRO A 123 6.02 -9.33 -9.93
CA PRO A 123 6.42 -9.83 -8.61
C PRO A 123 7.58 -9.04 -7.99
N MET A 124 8.53 -8.58 -8.80
CA MET A 124 9.68 -7.78 -8.33
C MET A 124 9.25 -6.38 -7.93
N GLN A 125 8.39 -5.71 -8.73
CA GLN A 125 7.82 -4.41 -8.37
C GLN A 125 7.06 -4.51 -7.03
N THR A 126 6.22 -5.53 -6.90
CA THR A 126 5.39 -5.76 -5.71
C THR A 126 6.23 -6.01 -4.45
N VAL A 127 7.25 -6.85 -4.54
CA VAL A 127 8.14 -7.15 -3.40
C VAL A 127 8.91 -5.91 -2.96
N ILE A 128 9.49 -5.15 -3.89
CA ILE A 128 10.21 -3.92 -3.57
C ILE A 128 9.26 -2.90 -2.93
N ALA A 129 8.06 -2.72 -3.49
CA ALA A 129 7.04 -1.83 -2.93
C ALA A 129 6.59 -2.25 -1.53
N SER A 130 6.34 -3.54 -1.30
CA SER A 130 5.91 -4.06 0.01
C SER A 130 6.93 -3.78 1.12
N VAL A 131 8.22 -4.04 0.86
CA VAL A 131 9.28 -3.73 1.83
C VAL A 131 9.36 -2.21 2.04
N ALA A 132 9.22 -1.42 0.97
CA ALA A 132 9.27 0.03 1.06
C ALA A 132 8.11 0.61 1.87
N PHE A 133 6.88 0.10 1.75
CA PHE A 133 5.76 0.58 2.56
C PHE A 133 5.99 0.39 4.06
N GLN A 134 6.73 -0.64 4.46
CA GLN A 134 7.05 -0.87 5.86
C GLN A 134 8.23 -0.04 6.39
N TYR A 135 9.23 0.21 5.54
CA TYR A 135 10.50 0.82 5.97
C TYR A 135 10.73 2.23 5.43
N GLY A 136 9.91 2.71 4.51
CA GLY A 136 10.15 3.96 3.78
C GLY A 136 11.34 3.82 2.84
N SER A 137 12.37 4.64 3.05
CA SER A 137 13.58 4.65 2.20
C SER A 137 14.40 3.37 2.40
N LEU A 138 14.36 2.47 1.42
CA LEU A 138 15.08 1.20 1.44
C LEU A 138 16.61 1.40 1.49
N ALA A 139 17.13 2.42 0.81
CA ALA A 139 18.55 2.72 0.77
C ALA A 139 19.15 2.98 2.17
N SER A 140 18.38 3.58 3.08
CA SER A 140 18.85 3.86 4.45
C SER A 140 18.37 2.83 5.46
N ARG A 141 17.15 2.29 5.31
CA ARG A 141 16.53 1.42 6.32
C ARG A 141 16.77 -0.06 6.10
N THR A 142 16.99 -0.48 4.85
CA THR A 142 17.27 -1.88 4.48
C THR A 142 18.37 -1.95 3.41
N PRO A 143 19.55 -1.31 3.64
CA PRO A 143 20.56 -1.06 2.61
C PRO A 143 21.05 -2.32 1.89
N LYS A 144 21.15 -3.45 2.62
CA LYS A 144 21.53 -4.74 2.04
C LYS A 144 20.52 -5.24 1.00
N PHE A 145 19.22 -5.19 1.34
CA PHE A 145 18.15 -5.57 0.43
C PHE A 145 18.09 -4.63 -0.77
N TRP A 146 18.21 -3.31 -0.50
CA TRP A 146 18.24 -2.30 -1.56
C TRP A 146 19.36 -2.53 -2.57
N ALA A 147 20.59 -2.73 -2.10
CA ALA A 147 21.73 -2.99 -2.97
C ALA A 147 21.53 -4.22 -3.86
N GLN A 148 20.91 -5.28 -3.32
CA GLN A 148 20.64 -6.51 -4.07
C GLN A 148 19.61 -6.29 -5.18
N VAL A 149 18.49 -5.62 -4.91
CA VAL A 149 17.44 -5.38 -5.93
C VAL A 149 17.88 -4.36 -6.99
N VAL A 150 18.71 -3.37 -6.61
CA VAL A 150 19.31 -2.41 -7.54
C VAL A 150 20.31 -3.10 -8.47
N ALA A 151 21.17 -3.97 -7.93
CA ALA A 151 22.10 -4.77 -8.72
C ALA A 151 21.40 -5.90 -9.52
N ARG A 152 20.09 -6.09 -9.33
CA ARG A 152 19.30 -7.20 -9.89
C ARG A 152 19.85 -8.58 -9.47
N ASP A 153 20.49 -8.66 -8.31
CA ASP A 153 20.91 -9.91 -7.67
C ASP A 153 19.72 -10.54 -6.93
N TRP A 154 18.78 -11.07 -7.72
CA TRP A 154 17.52 -11.61 -7.21
C TRP A 154 17.72 -12.86 -6.33
N LYS A 155 18.77 -13.64 -6.56
CA LYS A 155 19.12 -14.80 -5.73
C LYS A 155 19.50 -14.34 -4.33
N SER A 156 20.36 -13.33 -4.21
CA SER A 156 20.73 -12.78 -2.91
C SER A 156 19.58 -12.02 -2.26
N ALA A 157 18.76 -11.28 -3.03
CA ALA A 157 17.56 -10.63 -2.51
C ALA A 157 16.58 -11.64 -1.92
N LEU A 158 16.34 -12.77 -2.61
CA LEU A 158 15.51 -13.86 -2.14
C LEU A 158 16.04 -14.47 -0.84
N ALA A 159 17.32 -14.81 -0.79
CA ALA A 159 17.95 -15.36 0.41
C ALA A 159 17.88 -14.37 1.59
N ASN A 160 18.03 -13.08 1.30
CA ASN A 160 17.91 -12.02 2.30
C ASN A 160 16.47 -11.90 2.83
N LEU A 161 15.44 -11.94 1.97
CA LEU A 161 14.04 -11.94 2.42
C LEU A 161 13.73 -13.16 3.31
N ARG A 162 14.28 -14.34 3.02
CA ARG A 162 14.09 -15.51 3.90
C ARG A 162 14.70 -15.33 5.29
N ASN A 163 15.78 -14.56 5.40
CA ASN A 163 16.57 -14.36 6.61
C ASN A 163 16.77 -12.87 6.92
N PHE A 164 15.69 -12.08 6.84
CA PHE A 164 15.78 -10.62 6.84
C PHE A 164 16.21 -10.03 8.20
N GLY A 165 15.92 -10.74 9.30
CA GLY A 165 16.30 -10.34 10.65
C GLY A 165 15.38 -9.33 11.33
N ASP A 166 14.21 -9.05 10.76
CA ASP A 166 13.17 -8.21 11.37
C ASP A 166 12.15 -9.01 12.20
N SER A 167 11.25 -8.31 12.88
CA SER A 167 10.13 -8.92 13.61
C SER A 167 8.99 -9.40 12.70
N TYR A 168 9.11 -9.27 11.38
CA TYR A 168 8.07 -9.51 10.39
C TYR A 168 8.36 -10.73 9.50
N GLY A 169 9.04 -11.75 10.05
CA GLY A 169 9.51 -12.91 9.28
C GLY A 169 8.44 -13.62 8.44
N THR A 170 7.18 -13.68 8.89
CA THR A 170 6.08 -14.25 8.07
C THR A 170 5.77 -13.39 6.84
N ARG A 171 5.78 -12.05 6.97
CA ARG A 171 5.61 -11.12 5.85
C ARG A 171 6.76 -11.25 4.86
N ARG A 172 8.00 -11.24 5.35
CA ARG A 172 9.21 -11.41 4.54
C ARG A 172 9.23 -12.73 3.77
N ARG A 173 8.79 -13.84 4.37
CA ARG A 173 8.67 -15.13 3.69
C ARG A 173 7.66 -15.10 2.55
N LYS A 174 6.49 -14.48 2.72
CA LYS A 174 5.50 -14.33 1.64
C LYS A 174 6.04 -13.50 0.47
N GLU A 175 6.76 -12.43 0.75
CA GLU A 175 7.45 -11.65 -0.28
C GLU A 175 8.54 -12.46 -0.99
N ALA A 176 9.27 -13.31 -0.25
CA ALA A 176 10.23 -14.23 -0.81
C ALA A 176 9.56 -15.30 -1.70
N ASP A 177 8.40 -15.82 -1.31
CA ASP A 177 7.61 -16.77 -2.11
C ASP A 177 7.17 -16.13 -3.44
N LEU A 178 6.68 -14.88 -3.38
CA LEU A 178 6.30 -14.12 -4.57
C LEU A 178 7.50 -13.83 -5.48
N LEU A 179 8.66 -13.48 -4.91
CA LEU A 179 9.87 -13.29 -5.72
C LEU A 179 10.33 -14.59 -6.38
N ALA A 180 10.24 -15.72 -5.66
CA ALA A 180 10.67 -17.02 -6.15
C ALA A 180 9.80 -17.52 -7.32
N SER A 181 8.49 -17.23 -7.35
CA SER A 181 7.62 -17.64 -8.46
C SER A 181 8.05 -17.05 -9.81
N GLN A 182 8.66 -15.86 -9.80
CA GLN A 182 9.20 -15.22 -11.00
C GLN A 182 10.56 -15.79 -11.44
N LEU A 183 11.35 -16.35 -10.52
CA LEU A 183 12.67 -16.88 -10.82
C LEU A 183 12.64 -18.35 -11.28
N GLY A 184 11.56 -19.06 -10.98
CA GLY A 184 11.30 -20.42 -11.45
C GLY A 184 10.48 -20.51 -12.73
N SER A 185 10.12 -19.37 -13.33
CA SER A 185 9.41 -19.25 -14.61
C SER A 185 10.33 -18.99 -15.80
#